data_AF-A0A662WKT6-F1
#
_entry.id   AF-A0A662WKT6-F1
#
_cell.length_a   1.000
_cell.length_b   1.000
_cell.length_c   1.000
_cell.angle_alpha   90.00
_cell.angle_beta   90.00
_cell.angle_gamma   90.00
#
_symmetry.space_group_name_H-M   'P 1'
#
loop_
_entity.id
_entity.type
_entity.pdbx_description
1 polymer ?
#
loop_
_entity_poly.entity_id
_entity_poly.type
_entity_poly.pdbx_seq_one_letter_code
_entity_poly.pdbx_strand_id
1 'polypeptide(L)'
;MCTQPKCLASTVLVYGDGRENARCKHTKWLADRAPIERRMAQLAEYRRAPIHEVVLSRPGPGDDRLLLEGLISNFFVVKGDTLFTADEGVLAGSTRELVLKACKDLRIPTVLEEPKLSELKSWQAAFVTNRIMMLFDGTPRWLTAALVFSALSNVHAHGYLSFPAAVYRDSYTATSFTTTITESVNPTAFQGKKWNDSPERNAAMFTAAFQNSSYSSLREMVEPFVSGCGNTRLDVPSVDVAGSTEARWQNDQERKGFVDSHHGPCEIWIDDQRALHDDDCRARFTTYPAHLPVDYDALCSGECRLTYYWLALHEPAWQVYSQYLPSLRFLEWWCAPRCRLGGER
;
A
#
# COMPACT_ATOMS: atom_id res chain seq x y z
N MET A 1 -29.32 25.01 8.19
CA MET A 1 -30.05 23.73 7.99
C MET A 1 -29.09 22.75 7.31
N CYS A 2 -28.50 21.81 8.05
CA CYS A 2 -27.76 20.70 7.45
C CYS A 2 -28.77 19.73 6.84
N THR A 3 -28.70 19.55 5.53
CA THR A 3 -29.42 18.50 4.81
C THR A 3 -29.00 17.14 5.37
N GLN A 4 -29.98 16.30 5.74
CA GLN A 4 -29.70 14.92 6.13
C GLN A 4 -28.93 14.21 5.00
N PRO A 5 -27.90 13.41 5.31
CA PRO A 5 -27.20 12.63 4.31
C PRO A 5 -28.20 11.66 3.64
N LYS A 6 -28.26 11.69 2.32
CA LYS A 6 -29.02 10.71 1.54
C LYS A 6 -28.38 9.34 1.74
N CYS A 7 -29.10 8.43 2.38
CA CYS A 7 -28.72 7.02 2.46
C CYS A 7 -28.78 6.42 1.05
N LEU A 8 -27.63 6.05 0.48
CA LEU A 8 -27.55 5.35 -0.79
C LEU A 8 -27.57 3.85 -0.48
N ALA A 9 -28.66 3.17 -0.83
CA ALA A 9 -28.75 1.73 -0.71
C ALA A 9 -27.73 1.07 -1.65
N SER A 10 -26.80 0.30 -1.09
CA SER A 10 -25.83 -0.46 -1.87
C SER A 10 -26.34 -1.85 -2.20
N THR A 11 -26.08 -2.27 -3.43
CA THR A 11 -26.51 -3.57 -3.96
C THR A 11 -25.30 -4.47 -4.12
N VAL A 12 -25.34 -5.64 -3.50
CA VAL A 12 -24.31 -6.69 -3.59
C VAL A 12 -24.86 -7.86 -4.40
N LEU A 13 -24.03 -8.46 -5.25
CA LEU A 13 -24.33 -9.69 -5.98
C LEU A 13 -23.55 -10.86 -5.38
N VAL A 14 -24.23 -11.89 -4.89
CA VAL A 14 -23.56 -13.14 -4.53
C VAL A 14 -23.45 -14.02 -5.78
N TYR A 15 -22.26 -14.11 -6.36
CA TYR A 15 -22.03 -14.84 -7.61
C TYR A 15 -20.56 -15.18 -7.83
N GLY A 16 -20.31 -16.37 -8.40
CA GLY A 16 -18.97 -16.89 -8.66
C GLY A 16 -18.44 -17.76 -7.52
N ASP A 17 -17.60 -18.72 -7.91
CA ASP A 17 -16.90 -19.61 -6.99
C ASP A 17 -15.67 -18.92 -6.39
N GLY A 18 -15.15 -19.48 -5.29
CA GLY A 18 -13.90 -19.04 -4.68
C GLY A 18 -12.69 -19.20 -5.61
N ARG A 19 -11.58 -18.54 -5.25
CA ARG A 19 -10.32 -18.65 -6.02
C ARG A 19 -9.79 -20.08 -5.97
N GLU A 20 -9.26 -20.53 -7.10
CA GLU A 20 -8.56 -21.82 -7.19
C GLU A 20 -7.30 -21.85 -6.30
N ASN A 21 -6.52 -20.76 -6.27
CA ASN A 21 -5.37 -20.60 -5.39
C ASN A 21 -5.49 -19.31 -4.57
N ALA A 22 -6.30 -19.38 -3.50
CA ALA A 22 -6.56 -18.23 -2.64
C ALA A 22 -5.33 -17.77 -1.84
N ARG A 23 -4.32 -18.62 -1.64
CA ARG A 23 -3.14 -18.31 -0.81
C ARG A 23 -2.15 -17.34 -1.45
N CYS A 24 -2.27 -17.08 -2.75
CA CYS A 24 -1.35 -16.18 -3.45
C CYS A 24 -2.12 -15.11 -4.26
N LYS A 25 -1.63 -13.87 -4.21
CA LYS A 25 -2.09 -12.81 -5.11
C LYS A 25 -1.42 -13.02 -6.47
N HIS A 26 -2.14 -13.65 -7.40
CA HIS A 26 -1.60 -14.03 -8.71
C HIS A 26 -2.39 -13.41 -9.88
N THR A 27 -1.70 -13.07 -10.98
CA THR A 27 -2.26 -12.36 -12.14
C THR A 27 -3.36 -13.15 -12.87
N LYS A 28 -3.34 -14.49 -12.80
CA LYS A 28 -4.42 -15.37 -13.31
C LYS A 28 -5.80 -14.94 -12.83
N TRP A 29 -5.91 -14.38 -11.61
CA TRP A 29 -7.18 -13.93 -11.06
C TRP A 29 -7.86 -12.83 -11.90
N LEU A 30 -7.09 -12.02 -12.64
CA LEU A 30 -7.64 -11.04 -13.57
C LEU A 30 -8.44 -11.70 -14.69
N ALA A 31 -7.94 -12.83 -15.23
CA ALA A 31 -8.63 -13.58 -16.26
C ALA A 31 -9.82 -14.36 -15.67
N ASP A 32 -9.64 -14.95 -14.49
CA ASP A 32 -10.65 -15.79 -13.84
C ASP A 32 -11.89 -14.98 -13.41
N ARG A 33 -11.71 -13.72 -12.98
CA ARG A 33 -12.83 -12.86 -12.55
C ARG A 33 -13.51 -12.12 -13.70
N ALA A 34 -12.89 -12.00 -14.87
CA ALA A 34 -13.45 -11.25 -15.99
C ALA A 34 -14.85 -11.75 -16.45
N PRO A 35 -15.16 -13.06 -16.50
CA PRO A 35 -16.52 -13.54 -16.74
C PRO A 35 -17.53 -13.10 -15.68
N ILE A 36 -17.10 -13.04 -14.41
CA ILE A 36 -17.94 -12.62 -13.28
C ILE A 36 -18.26 -11.11 -13.39
N GLU A 37 -17.25 -10.30 -13.69
CA GLU A 37 -17.42 -8.85 -13.94
C GLU A 37 -18.38 -8.58 -15.11
N ARG A 38 -18.26 -9.34 -16.22
CA ARG A 38 -19.21 -9.24 -17.35
C ARG A 38 -20.63 -9.58 -16.94
N ARG A 39 -20.82 -10.62 -16.12
CA ARG A 39 -22.15 -11.01 -15.62
C ARG A 39 -22.74 -9.94 -14.70
N MET A 40 -21.94 -9.36 -13.81
CA MET A 40 -22.34 -8.25 -12.96
C MET A 40 -22.82 -7.05 -13.81
N ALA A 41 -22.05 -6.66 -14.84
CA ALA A 41 -22.40 -5.56 -15.72
C ALA A 41 -23.73 -5.80 -16.45
N GLN A 42 -23.93 -7.00 -17.01
CA GLN A 42 -25.19 -7.38 -17.66
C GLN A 42 -26.39 -7.31 -16.70
N LEU A 43 -26.22 -7.78 -15.47
CA LEU A 43 -27.28 -7.74 -14.46
C LEU A 43 -27.59 -6.31 -14.00
N ALA A 44 -26.57 -5.46 -13.85
CA ALA A 44 -26.75 -4.06 -13.51
C ALA A 44 -27.55 -3.31 -14.61
N GLU A 45 -27.24 -3.58 -15.88
CA GLU A 45 -27.96 -3.04 -17.03
C GLU A 45 -29.42 -3.52 -17.07
N TYR A 46 -29.65 -4.84 -16.94
CA TYR A 46 -30.98 -5.43 -16.91
C TYR A 46 -31.85 -4.85 -15.77
N ARG A 47 -31.25 -4.68 -14.58
CA ARG A 47 -31.91 -4.09 -13.41
C ARG A 47 -32.08 -2.58 -13.50
N ARG A 48 -31.41 -1.91 -14.44
CA ARG A 48 -31.29 -0.45 -14.53
C ARG A 48 -30.83 0.19 -13.20
N ALA A 49 -29.95 -0.50 -12.48
CA ALA A 49 -29.45 -0.07 -11.17
C ALA A 49 -28.05 -0.65 -10.92
N PRO A 50 -27.15 0.11 -10.28
CA PRO A 50 -25.77 -0.33 -10.05
C PRO A 50 -25.69 -1.49 -9.07
N ILE A 51 -24.83 -2.46 -9.39
CA ILE A 51 -24.30 -3.44 -8.45
C ILE A 51 -22.94 -2.93 -8.02
N HIS A 52 -22.74 -2.80 -6.71
CA HIS A 52 -21.57 -2.11 -6.14
C HIS A 52 -20.46 -3.08 -5.77
N GLU A 53 -20.81 -4.33 -5.48
CA GLU A 53 -19.85 -5.36 -5.07
C GLU A 53 -20.37 -6.74 -5.49
N VAL A 54 -19.43 -7.65 -5.77
CA VAL A 54 -19.71 -9.07 -5.93
C VAL A 54 -19.06 -9.82 -4.77
N VAL A 55 -19.80 -10.72 -4.14
CA VAL A 55 -19.27 -11.63 -3.12
C VAL A 55 -19.26 -13.04 -3.69
N LEU A 56 -18.08 -13.64 -3.71
CA LEU A 56 -17.85 -15.03 -4.07
C LEU A 56 -18.41 -15.94 -2.98
N SER A 57 -18.85 -17.13 -3.39
CA SER A 57 -19.39 -18.10 -2.45
C SER A 57 -19.05 -19.52 -2.89
N ARG A 58 -19.18 -20.46 -1.96
CA ARG A 58 -19.15 -21.89 -2.26
C ARG A 58 -20.45 -22.56 -1.81
N PRO A 59 -20.83 -23.70 -2.40
CA PRO A 59 -21.97 -24.49 -1.92
C PRO A 59 -21.79 -24.88 -0.45
N GLY A 60 -22.83 -24.64 0.34
CA GLY A 60 -22.93 -25.05 1.73
C GLY A 60 -23.94 -26.18 1.94
N PRO A 61 -24.06 -26.70 3.17
CA PRO A 61 -25.10 -27.66 3.53
C PRO A 61 -26.50 -27.09 3.26
N GLY A 62 -27.44 -27.94 2.84
CA GLY A 62 -28.84 -27.54 2.68
C GLY A 62 -29.11 -26.52 1.57
N ASP A 63 -28.30 -26.54 0.49
CA ASP A 63 -28.34 -25.58 -0.63
C ASP A 63 -28.04 -24.12 -0.22
N ASP A 64 -27.44 -23.93 0.96
CA ASP A 64 -26.97 -22.63 1.39
C ASP A 64 -25.74 -22.17 0.59
N ARG A 65 -25.41 -20.89 0.69
CA ARG A 65 -24.18 -20.30 0.16
C ARG A 65 -23.30 -19.84 1.30
N LEU A 66 -22.10 -20.41 1.37
CA LEU A 66 -21.05 -20.00 2.29
C LEU A 66 -20.25 -18.88 1.61
N LEU A 67 -20.28 -17.69 2.20
CA LEU A 67 -19.68 -16.50 1.62
C LEU A 67 -18.18 -16.46 1.93
N LEU A 68 -17.40 -16.11 0.92
CA LEU A 68 -15.95 -16.09 0.97
C LEU A 68 -15.44 -14.65 1.02
N GLU A 69 -15.12 -14.09 -0.13
CA GLU A 69 -14.54 -12.76 -0.30
C GLU A 69 -15.15 -12.08 -1.53
N GLY A 70 -14.86 -10.80 -1.75
CA GLY A 70 -15.22 -10.13 -3.00
C GLY A 70 -14.19 -10.36 -4.11
N LEU A 71 -14.39 -9.72 -5.26
CA LEU A 71 -13.46 -9.88 -6.39
C LEU A 71 -12.07 -9.32 -6.11
N ILE A 72 -11.98 -8.28 -5.28
CA ILE A 72 -10.73 -7.61 -4.88
C ILE A 72 -10.74 -7.19 -3.41
N SER A 73 -11.63 -7.75 -2.61
CA SER A 73 -11.92 -7.34 -1.25
C SER A 73 -12.12 -8.56 -0.36
N ASN A 74 -11.87 -8.49 0.95
CA ASN A 74 -12.33 -9.53 1.89
C ASN A 74 -13.69 -9.14 2.46
N PHE A 75 -14.50 -10.12 2.86
CA PHE A 75 -15.87 -9.92 3.32
C PHE A 75 -16.02 -10.26 4.81
N PHE A 76 -16.78 -9.43 5.52
CA PHE A 76 -17.00 -9.52 6.96
C PHE A 76 -18.47 -9.33 7.30
N VAL A 77 -18.91 -10.02 8.34
CA VAL A 77 -20.26 -9.92 8.88
C VAL A 77 -20.18 -9.73 10.39
N VAL A 78 -21.04 -8.87 10.93
CA VAL A 78 -21.23 -8.72 12.38
C VAL A 78 -22.56 -9.39 12.75
N LYS A 79 -22.48 -10.37 13.67
CA LYS A 79 -23.62 -11.05 14.29
C LYS A 79 -23.52 -10.90 15.80
N GLY A 80 -24.45 -10.18 16.41
CA GLY A 80 -24.38 -9.75 17.81
C GLY A 80 -23.16 -8.86 18.04
N ASP A 81 -22.29 -9.28 18.94
CA ASP A 81 -21.00 -8.67 19.26
C ASP A 81 -19.82 -9.35 18.55
N THR A 82 -20.10 -10.32 17.68
CA THR A 82 -19.09 -11.21 17.09
C THR A 82 -18.89 -10.93 15.60
N LEU A 83 -17.63 -10.80 15.19
CA LEU A 83 -17.21 -10.67 13.79
C LEU A 83 -17.04 -12.07 13.16
N PHE A 84 -17.57 -12.26 11.96
CA PHE A 84 -17.43 -13.48 11.16
C PHE A 84 -16.76 -13.16 9.83
N THR A 85 -15.80 -13.97 9.42
CA THR A 85 -15.17 -13.91 8.10
C THR A 85 -14.61 -15.28 7.72
N ALA A 86 -14.58 -15.59 6.43
CA ALA A 86 -13.99 -16.84 5.95
C ALA A 86 -12.51 -16.94 6.31
N ASP A 87 -12.05 -18.14 6.68
CA ASP A 87 -10.64 -18.40 6.96
C ASP A 87 -9.88 -18.90 5.73
N GLU A 88 -10.36 -20.01 5.17
CA GLU A 88 -9.79 -20.66 3.99
C GLU A 88 -10.55 -20.26 2.71
N GLY A 89 -9.92 -20.46 1.56
CA GLY A 89 -10.52 -20.15 0.25
C GLY A 89 -10.62 -18.65 -0.06
N VAL A 90 -10.02 -17.80 0.76
CA VAL A 90 -9.92 -16.34 0.58
C VAL A 90 -8.46 -15.89 0.56
N LEU A 91 -8.19 -14.76 -0.11
CA LEU A 91 -6.88 -14.13 -0.08
C LEU A 91 -6.62 -13.57 1.31
N ALA A 92 -5.44 -13.85 1.87
CA ALA A 92 -4.94 -13.18 3.07
C ALA A 92 -4.64 -11.71 2.78
N GLY A 93 -5.70 -10.90 2.70
CA GLY A 93 -5.58 -9.46 2.51
C GLY A 93 -5.06 -8.81 3.78
N SER A 94 -4.09 -7.92 3.66
CA SER A 94 -3.50 -7.27 4.83
C SER A 94 -4.45 -6.25 5.48
N THR A 95 -5.46 -5.73 4.75
CA THR A 95 -6.54 -4.93 5.37
C THR A 95 -7.35 -5.85 6.27
N ARG A 96 -7.62 -7.09 5.83
CA ARG A 96 -8.24 -8.12 6.67
C ARG A 96 -7.40 -8.42 7.90
N GLU A 97 -6.08 -8.57 7.78
CA GLU A 97 -5.21 -8.78 8.94
C GLU A 97 -5.29 -7.62 9.96
N LEU A 98 -5.36 -6.38 9.48
CA LEU A 98 -5.54 -5.22 10.35
C LEU A 98 -6.90 -5.22 11.05
N VAL A 99 -7.99 -5.60 10.37
CA VAL A 99 -9.30 -5.79 10.99
C VAL A 99 -9.24 -6.86 12.08
N LEU A 100 -8.66 -8.03 11.78
CA LEU A 100 -8.53 -9.13 12.73
C LEU A 100 -7.68 -8.73 13.95
N LYS A 101 -6.58 -8.00 13.73
CA LYS A 101 -5.75 -7.45 14.80
C LYS A 101 -6.52 -6.45 15.65
N ALA A 102 -7.27 -5.53 15.02
CA ALA A 102 -8.07 -4.55 15.74
C ALA A 102 -9.17 -5.21 16.58
N CYS A 103 -9.83 -6.24 16.07
CA CYS A 103 -10.80 -7.02 16.84
C CYS A 103 -10.15 -7.70 18.05
N LYS A 104 -8.95 -8.27 17.88
CA LYS A 104 -8.17 -8.84 18.99
C LYS A 104 -7.85 -7.77 20.05
N ASP A 105 -7.34 -6.62 19.62
CA ASP A 105 -6.93 -5.53 20.51
C ASP A 105 -8.12 -4.92 21.28
N LEU A 106 -9.28 -4.81 20.63
CA LEU A 106 -10.53 -4.32 21.23
C LEU A 106 -11.35 -5.40 21.94
N ARG A 107 -10.87 -6.65 21.97
CA ARG A 107 -11.58 -7.81 22.56
C ARG A 107 -12.97 -8.05 21.93
N ILE A 108 -13.09 -7.81 20.63
CA ILE A 108 -14.26 -8.17 19.83
C ILE A 108 -14.14 -9.65 19.48
N PRO A 109 -15.08 -10.52 19.90
CA PRO A 109 -15.09 -11.92 19.50
C PRO A 109 -15.04 -12.05 17.98
N THR A 110 -14.15 -12.91 17.48
CA THR A 110 -13.96 -13.12 16.04
C THR A 110 -13.99 -14.61 15.74
N VAL A 111 -14.83 -15.01 14.80
CA VAL A 111 -15.00 -16.37 14.31
C VAL A 111 -14.52 -16.44 12.86
N LEU A 112 -13.51 -17.27 12.63
CA LEU A 112 -12.92 -17.51 11.32
C LEU A 112 -13.69 -18.66 10.62
N GLU A 113 -14.95 -18.39 10.28
CA GLU A 113 -15.85 -19.30 9.56
C GLU A 113 -16.65 -18.53 8.51
N GLU A 114 -16.96 -19.18 7.38
CA GLU A 114 -17.72 -18.54 6.31
C GLU A 114 -19.12 -18.10 6.76
N PRO A 115 -19.49 -16.82 6.58
CA PRO A 115 -20.86 -16.37 6.82
C PRO A 115 -21.84 -17.10 5.89
N LYS A 116 -22.94 -17.58 6.46
CA LYS A 116 -24.02 -18.27 5.73
C LYS A 116 -25.02 -17.28 5.17
N LEU A 117 -25.29 -17.34 3.87
CA LEU A 117 -26.27 -16.44 3.24
C LEU A 117 -27.68 -16.63 3.82
N SER A 118 -28.05 -17.84 4.24
CA SER A 118 -29.32 -18.11 4.94
C SER A 118 -29.50 -17.30 6.23
N GLU A 119 -28.40 -16.88 6.85
CA GLU A 119 -28.39 -16.09 8.10
C GLU A 119 -28.47 -14.58 7.86
N LEU A 120 -28.60 -14.10 6.62
CA LEU A 120 -28.57 -12.67 6.25
C LEU A 120 -29.44 -11.77 7.15
N LYS A 121 -30.61 -12.24 7.56
CA LYS A 121 -31.54 -11.47 8.42
C LYS A 121 -31.07 -11.29 9.85
N SER A 122 -30.11 -12.10 10.30
CA SER A 122 -29.53 -12.05 11.65
C SER A 122 -28.35 -11.08 11.75
N TRP A 123 -27.84 -10.61 10.61
CA TRP A 123 -26.66 -9.75 10.57
C TRP A 123 -27.03 -8.32 10.94
N GLN A 124 -26.22 -7.71 11.81
CA GLN A 124 -26.36 -6.29 12.16
C GLN A 124 -25.63 -5.42 11.14
N ALA A 125 -24.53 -5.92 10.58
CA ALA A 125 -23.76 -5.25 9.55
C ALA A 125 -22.98 -6.25 8.70
N ALA A 126 -22.65 -5.85 7.49
CA ALA A 126 -21.64 -6.50 6.67
C ALA A 126 -20.78 -5.43 6.02
N PHE A 127 -19.50 -5.71 5.82
CA PHE A 127 -18.58 -4.79 5.17
C PHE A 127 -17.52 -5.56 4.38
N VAL A 128 -16.90 -4.84 3.45
CA VAL A 128 -15.75 -5.33 2.69
C VAL A 128 -14.50 -4.53 3.00
N THR A 129 -13.35 -5.17 2.86
CA THR A 129 -12.05 -4.52 3.01
C THR A 129 -11.37 -4.44 1.66
N ASN A 130 -11.34 -3.25 1.06
CA ASN A 130 -10.58 -2.93 -0.15
C ASN A 130 -9.94 -1.55 -0.01
N ARG A 131 -8.91 -1.24 -0.81
CA ARG A 131 -8.33 0.12 -0.93
C ARG A 131 -9.31 1.15 -1.52
N ILE A 132 -10.52 0.73 -1.92
CA ILE A 132 -11.56 1.59 -2.49
C ILE A 132 -12.93 1.09 -1.97
N MET A 133 -13.60 1.94 -1.17
CA MET A 133 -15.00 1.87 -0.73
C MET A 133 -15.33 1.11 0.58
N MET A 134 -15.76 1.88 1.60
CA MET A 134 -16.50 1.42 2.78
C MET A 134 -18.00 1.72 2.60
N LEU A 135 -18.88 0.77 2.95
CA LEU A 135 -20.33 0.97 2.99
C LEU A 135 -20.88 0.50 4.33
N PHE A 136 -21.69 1.34 4.98
CA PHE A 136 -22.39 1.07 6.23
C PHE A 136 -23.90 1.19 6.01
N ASP A 137 -24.70 0.25 6.55
CA ASP A 137 -26.06 0.52 7.03
C ASP A 137 -26.47 -0.46 8.14
N GLY A 138 -27.29 0.04 9.09
CA GLY A 138 -27.90 -0.66 10.21
C GLY A 138 -28.72 0.28 11.12
N THR A 139 -29.87 0.77 10.63
CA THR A 139 -31.09 1.37 11.24
C THR A 139 -31.15 1.99 12.67
N PRO A 140 -32.05 2.98 12.92
CA PRO A 140 -31.99 3.87 14.07
C PRO A 140 -32.92 3.41 15.20
N ARG A 141 -32.37 3.16 16.41
CA ARG A 141 -33.03 3.45 17.70
C ARG A 141 -32.20 2.98 18.92
N TRP A 142 -31.73 3.99 19.68
CA TRP A 142 -31.19 3.97 21.05
C TRP A 142 -29.84 3.23 21.27
N LEU A 143 -28.80 4.03 21.59
CA LEU A 143 -27.49 3.65 22.13
C LEU A 143 -26.70 2.62 21.32
N THR A 144 -26.46 2.88 20.03
CA THR A 144 -25.36 2.25 19.31
C THR A 144 -24.10 3.07 19.51
N ALA A 145 -23.12 2.48 20.22
CA ALA A 145 -21.72 2.83 20.00
C ALA A 145 -21.41 2.49 18.55
N ALA A 146 -21.63 3.44 17.65
CA ALA A 146 -21.08 3.41 16.31
C ALA A 146 -19.57 3.44 16.50
N LEU A 147 -18.95 2.27 16.63
CA LEU A 147 -17.58 2.07 16.22
C LEU A 147 -17.59 2.31 14.71
N VAL A 148 -17.53 3.59 14.36
CA VAL A 148 -16.99 4.06 13.10
C VAL A 148 -15.54 3.60 13.13
N PHE A 149 -15.32 2.34 12.77
CA PHE A 149 -14.03 1.90 12.31
C PHE A 149 -13.84 2.60 10.97
N SER A 150 -13.35 3.83 11.05
CA SER A 150 -12.42 4.36 10.06
C SER A 150 -11.15 3.53 10.14
N ALA A 151 -11.26 2.23 9.87
CA ALA A 151 -10.11 1.40 9.57
C ALA A 151 -9.74 1.77 8.14
N LEU A 152 -9.02 2.89 8.00
CA LEU A 152 -8.09 3.14 6.91
C LEU A 152 -7.00 2.06 7.00
N SER A 153 -7.38 0.81 6.80
CA SER A 153 -6.44 -0.30 6.86
C SER A 153 -5.76 -0.37 5.50
N ASN A 154 -4.77 0.51 5.34
CA ASN A 154 -3.73 0.39 4.34
C ASN A 154 -3.07 -0.98 4.56
N VAL A 155 -3.25 -1.89 3.61
CA VAL A 155 -2.36 -3.04 3.47
C VAL A 155 -0.94 -2.51 3.36
N HIS A 156 -0.17 -2.64 4.43
CA HIS A 156 1.24 -2.23 4.54
C HIS A 156 2.15 -3.35 4.00
N ALA A 157 1.98 -3.73 2.73
CA ALA A 157 2.86 -4.69 2.05
C ALA A 157 4.14 -4.02 1.51
N HIS A 158 4.58 -2.94 2.16
CA HIS A 158 5.52 -1.97 1.61
C HIS A 158 6.54 -1.53 2.65
N GLY A 159 7.64 -0.87 2.26
CA GLY A 159 8.70 -0.50 3.20
C GLY A 159 8.76 0.98 3.52
N TYR A 160 9.62 1.33 4.48
CA TYR A 160 9.89 2.68 4.92
C TYR A 160 11.41 2.90 5.10
N LEU A 161 11.87 4.14 4.98
CA LEU A 161 13.26 4.51 5.25
C LEU A 161 13.47 4.57 6.77
N SER A 162 14.08 3.52 7.32
CA SER A 162 14.37 3.40 8.75
C SER A 162 15.66 4.09 9.16
N PHE A 163 16.55 4.35 8.22
CA PHE A 163 17.72 5.18 8.45
C PHE A 163 18.16 5.93 7.17
N PRO A 164 18.52 7.22 7.26
CA PRO A 164 18.09 8.14 8.31
C PRO A 164 16.56 8.11 8.43
N ALA A 165 16.03 8.07 9.65
CA ALA A 165 14.62 7.76 9.87
C ALA A 165 13.73 8.90 9.36
N ALA A 166 12.85 8.60 8.40
CA ALA A 166 11.83 9.54 7.96
C ALA A 166 10.71 9.67 9.01
N VAL A 167 10.10 10.85 9.08
CA VAL A 167 8.87 11.06 9.85
C VAL A 167 7.70 11.18 8.89
N TYR A 168 6.66 10.38 9.12
CA TYR A 168 5.49 10.33 8.25
C TYR A 168 4.34 11.19 8.77
N ARG A 169 3.51 11.69 7.85
CA ARG A 169 2.31 12.47 8.18
C ARG A 169 1.30 11.66 8.97
N ASP A 170 1.24 10.36 8.66
CA ASP A 170 0.43 9.38 9.35
C ASP A 170 1.24 8.08 9.47
N SER A 171 1.28 7.50 10.67
CA SER A 171 1.91 6.19 10.89
C SER A 171 1.29 5.08 10.05
N TYR A 172 0.01 5.21 9.67
CA TYR A 172 -0.69 4.24 8.81
C TYR A 172 -0.36 4.39 7.32
N THR A 173 0.33 5.45 6.90
CA THR A 173 0.78 5.66 5.53
C THR A 173 2.30 5.55 5.39
N ALA A 174 3.00 5.21 6.47
CA ALA A 174 4.46 5.17 6.53
C ALA A 174 5.10 4.28 5.47
N THR A 175 4.44 3.17 5.15
CA THR A 175 4.88 2.28 4.07
C THR A 175 4.06 2.42 2.80
N SER A 176 2.93 3.14 2.81
CA SER A 176 2.10 3.28 1.61
C SER A 176 2.89 3.93 0.47
N PHE A 177 2.66 3.46 -0.76
CA PHE A 177 3.12 4.17 -1.94
C PHE A 177 2.49 5.58 -2.00
N THR A 178 3.17 6.50 -2.68
CA THR A 178 2.76 7.91 -2.78
C THR A 178 1.74 8.13 -3.90
N THR A 179 1.92 7.47 -5.03
CA THR A 179 1.00 7.55 -6.19
C THR A 179 1.17 6.33 -7.10
N THR A 180 0.33 6.22 -8.14
CA THR A 180 0.50 5.26 -9.23
C THR A 180 0.73 5.97 -10.55
N ILE A 181 1.64 5.44 -11.35
CA ILE A 181 1.86 5.85 -12.75
C ILE A 181 1.70 4.64 -13.69
N THR A 182 1.60 4.86 -14.99
CA THR A 182 1.49 3.79 -15.99
C THR A 182 2.42 4.04 -17.16
N GLU A 183 2.45 3.15 -18.14
CA GLU A 183 3.22 3.32 -19.39
C GLU A 183 2.94 4.64 -20.13
N SER A 184 1.83 5.33 -19.85
CA SER A 184 1.50 6.60 -20.49
C SER A 184 2.43 7.75 -20.11
N VAL A 185 3.27 7.61 -19.07
CA VAL A 185 4.24 8.64 -18.68
C VAL A 185 5.31 8.89 -19.74
N ASN A 186 5.63 7.88 -20.55
CA ASN A 186 6.47 8.03 -21.73
C ASN A 186 6.01 7.04 -22.80
N PRO A 187 5.03 7.42 -23.64
CA PRO A 187 4.45 6.51 -24.61
C PRO A 187 5.50 5.95 -25.59
N THR A 188 6.48 6.77 -25.99
CA THR A 188 7.58 6.35 -26.88
C THR A 188 8.39 5.20 -26.28
N ALA A 189 8.72 5.29 -25.00
CA ALA A 189 9.53 4.28 -24.33
C ALA A 189 8.72 3.07 -23.87
N PHE A 190 7.48 3.24 -23.45
CA PHE A 190 6.77 2.20 -22.68
C PHE A 190 5.54 1.62 -23.36
N GLN A 191 4.87 2.34 -24.25
CA GLN A 191 3.56 1.95 -24.79
C GLN A 191 3.64 0.62 -25.57
N GLY A 192 2.68 -0.26 -25.31
CA GLY A 192 2.54 -1.53 -26.03
C GLY A 192 3.54 -2.60 -25.60
N LYS A 193 4.34 -2.33 -24.55
CA LYS A 193 5.15 -3.35 -23.88
C LYS A 193 4.30 -4.16 -22.92
N LYS A 194 4.82 -5.32 -22.51
CA LYS A 194 4.14 -6.24 -21.61
C LYS A 194 4.46 -5.89 -20.16
N TRP A 195 3.46 -5.42 -19.41
CA TRP A 195 3.56 -5.00 -18.00
C TRP A 195 2.79 -5.90 -17.02
N ASN A 196 2.28 -7.03 -17.51
CA ASN A 196 1.53 -8.02 -16.74
C ASN A 196 2.28 -9.35 -16.61
N ASP A 197 3.61 -9.30 -16.63
CA ASP A 197 4.48 -10.46 -16.43
C ASP A 197 4.92 -10.60 -14.96
N SER A 198 5.88 -11.47 -14.66
CA SER A 198 6.45 -11.56 -13.31
C SER A 198 7.15 -10.25 -12.91
N PRO A 199 7.22 -9.91 -11.61
CA PRO A 199 7.87 -8.68 -11.14
C PRO A 199 9.29 -8.49 -11.70
N GLU A 200 10.09 -9.55 -11.72
CA GLU A 200 11.47 -9.54 -12.23
C GLU A 200 11.50 -9.25 -13.74
N ARG A 201 10.58 -9.86 -14.50
CA ARG A 201 10.48 -9.61 -15.96
C ARG A 201 9.98 -8.21 -16.26
N ASN A 202 9.09 -7.67 -15.46
CA ASN A 202 8.63 -6.29 -15.60
C ASN A 202 9.74 -5.30 -15.24
N ALA A 203 10.55 -5.58 -14.21
CA ALA A 203 11.74 -4.78 -13.88
C ALA A 203 12.76 -4.78 -15.02
N ALA A 204 13.14 -5.95 -15.53
CA ALA A 204 14.02 -6.06 -16.69
C ALA A 204 13.45 -5.36 -17.94
N MET A 205 12.13 -5.47 -18.18
CA MET A 205 11.45 -4.75 -19.26
C MET A 205 11.54 -3.24 -19.08
N PHE A 206 11.31 -2.74 -17.86
CA PHE A 206 11.43 -1.32 -17.55
C PHE A 206 12.85 -0.83 -17.80
N THR A 207 13.88 -1.52 -17.29
CA THR A 207 15.28 -1.16 -17.50
C THR A 207 15.64 -1.06 -18.98
N ALA A 208 15.25 -2.06 -19.77
CA ALA A 208 15.49 -2.04 -21.22
C ALA A 208 14.71 -0.93 -21.94
N ALA A 209 13.48 -0.64 -21.51
CA ALA A 209 12.64 0.39 -22.10
C ALA A 209 13.10 1.81 -21.74
N PHE A 210 13.53 2.01 -20.49
CA PHE A 210 13.90 3.31 -19.92
C PHE A 210 15.06 3.97 -20.67
N GLN A 211 15.96 3.16 -21.25
CA GLN A 211 17.06 3.63 -22.10
C GLN A 211 16.58 4.39 -23.35
N ASN A 212 15.35 4.14 -23.81
CA ASN A 212 14.73 4.84 -24.93
C ASN A 212 13.80 5.97 -24.48
N SER A 213 13.73 6.25 -23.18
CA SER A 213 12.94 7.35 -22.65
C SER A 213 13.67 8.69 -22.79
N SER A 214 12.93 9.76 -22.61
CA SER A 214 13.48 11.12 -22.57
C SER A 214 14.06 11.50 -21.20
N TYR A 215 13.94 10.61 -20.20
CA TYR A 215 14.33 10.89 -18.82
C TYR A 215 15.77 10.43 -18.56
N SER A 216 16.51 11.26 -17.84
CA SER A 216 17.90 10.97 -17.44
C SER A 216 17.98 10.19 -16.11
N SER A 217 16.90 10.17 -15.33
CA SER A 217 16.84 9.53 -14.00
C SER A 217 15.43 9.12 -13.62
N LEU A 218 15.32 8.21 -12.64
CA LEU A 218 14.03 7.83 -12.06
C LEU A 218 13.38 9.04 -11.38
N ARG A 219 14.16 9.85 -10.66
CA ARG A 219 13.69 11.12 -10.07
C ARG A 219 13.00 12.00 -11.11
N GLU A 220 13.65 12.27 -12.23
CA GLU A 220 13.09 13.15 -13.28
C GLU A 220 11.76 12.60 -13.83
N MET A 221 11.65 11.29 -13.99
CA MET A 221 10.41 10.64 -14.45
C MET A 221 9.28 10.74 -13.40
N VAL A 222 9.61 10.56 -12.12
CA VAL A 222 8.63 10.32 -11.05
C VAL A 222 8.20 11.60 -10.33
N GLU A 223 9.12 12.54 -10.13
CA GLU A 223 8.92 13.76 -9.34
C GLU A 223 7.70 14.59 -9.79
N PRO A 224 7.38 14.74 -11.10
CA PRO A 224 6.17 15.46 -11.53
C PRO A 224 4.84 14.87 -11.03
N PHE A 225 4.82 13.59 -10.66
CA PHE A 225 3.63 12.88 -10.18
C PHE A 225 3.54 12.82 -8.65
N VAL A 226 4.59 13.26 -7.95
CA VAL A 226 4.66 13.27 -6.49
C VAL A 226 4.34 14.67 -5.99
N SER A 227 3.26 14.79 -5.20
CA SER A 227 2.92 16.07 -4.58
C SER A 227 3.80 16.34 -3.36
N GLY A 228 4.58 17.43 -3.42
CA GLY A 228 5.40 17.88 -2.30
C GLY A 228 6.40 16.81 -1.83
N CYS A 229 6.30 16.44 -0.54
CA CYS A 229 7.17 15.45 0.09
C CYS A 229 6.50 14.07 0.26
N GLY A 230 5.50 13.76 -0.58
CA GLY A 230 4.73 12.52 -0.46
C GLY A 230 4.15 12.31 0.93
N ASN A 231 4.38 11.12 1.50
CA ASN A 231 3.85 10.73 2.81
C ASN A 231 4.68 11.25 4.00
N THR A 232 5.81 11.91 3.76
CA THR A 232 6.72 12.41 4.81
C THR A 232 6.38 13.82 5.29
N ARG A 233 6.90 14.21 6.45
CA ARG A 233 6.82 15.55 7.04
C ARG A 233 8.10 16.34 6.79
N LEU A 234 7.96 17.64 6.58
CA LEU A 234 9.08 18.57 6.38
C LEU A 234 9.44 19.35 7.66
N ASP A 235 8.54 19.39 8.64
CA ASP A 235 8.65 20.14 9.88
C ASP A 235 9.22 19.27 11.01
N VAL A 236 10.34 18.59 10.74
CA VAL A 236 10.98 17.64 11.66
C VAL A 236 12.44 18.02 11.93
N PRO A 237 12.97 17.71 13.14
CA PRO A 237 14.38 17.95 13.44
C PRO A 237 15.31 17.21 12.48
N SER A 238 16.50 17.75 12.26
CA SER A 238 17.47 17.11 11.40
C SER A 238 17.98 15.79 11.98
N VAL A 239 18.25 14.82 11.10
CA VAL A 239 18.87 13.54 11.49
C VAL A 239 20.38 13.63 11.28
N ASP A 240 21.16 13.31 12.31
CA ASP A 240 22.62 13.23 12.21
C ASP A 240 23.03 11.98 11.43
N VAL A 241 23.81 12.18 10.36
CA VAL A 241 24.32 11.11 9.50
C VAL A 241 25.84 11.03 9.50
N ALA A 242 26.52 11.78 10.38
CA ALA A 242 27.97 11.79 10.44
C ALA A 242 28.56 10.38 10.67
N GLY A 243 29.51 9.99 9.81
CA GLY A 243 30.16 8.68 9.86
C GLY A 243 29.28 7.50 9.44
N SER A 244 28.09 7.77 8.92
CA SER A 244 27.22 6.75 8.34
C SER A 244 27.56 6.52 6.87
N THR A 245 27.45 5.28 6.40
CA THR A 245 27.79 4.89 5.01
C THR A 245 26.61 4.26 4.26
N GLU A 246 25.42 4.34 4.84
CA GLU A 246 24.23 3.67 4.29
C GLU A 246 22.94 4.38 4.67
N ALA A 247 21.95 4.25 3.79
CA ALA A 247 20.55 4.36 4.15
C ALA A 247 19.99 2.94 4.39
N ARG A 248 18.91 2.82 5.17
CA ARG A 248 18.22 1.56 5.45
C ARG A 248 16.75 1.66 5.09
N TRP A 249 16.29 0.68 4.32
CA TRP A 249 14.89 0.51 3.96
C TRP A 249 14.36 -0.80 4.54
N GLN A 250 13.16 -0.79 5.12
CA GLN A 250 12.60 -2.01 5.69
C GLN A 250 11.08 -2.06 5.68
N ASN A 251 10.56 -3.28 5.63
CA ASN A 251 9.19 -3.65 5.94
C ASN A 251 9.23 -4.62 7.15
N ASP A 252 8.65 -4.18 8.27
CA ASP A 252 8.65 -4.97 9.51
C ASP A 252 7.62 -6.11 9.51
N GLN A 253 6.53 -5.95 8.74
CA GLN A 253 5.45 -6.94 8.63
C GLN A 253 5.94 -8.22 7.95
N GLU A 254 6.68 -8.08 6.86
CA GLU A 254 7.25 -9.17 6.05
C GLU A 254 8.67 -9.57 6.52
N ARG A 255 9.26 -8.77 7.43
CA ARG A 255 10.67 -8.89 7.85
C ARG A 255 11.65 -8.94 6.68
N LYS A 256 11.48 -7.99 5.77
CA LYS A 256 12.29 -7.83 4.55
C LYS A 256 12.68 -6.39 4.35
N GLY A 257 13.80 -6.14 3.67
CA GLY A 257 14.08 -4.82 3.11
C GLY A 257 13.04 -4.48 2.05
N PHE A 258 13.23 -5.03 0.86
CA PHE A 258 12.25 -4.99 -0.22
C PHE A 258 11.39 -6.27 -0.23
N VAL A 259 10.08 -6.12 -0.41
CA VAL A 259 9.16 -7.27 -0.48
C VAL A 259 9.30 -7.98 -1.82
N ASP A 260 9.30 -9.31 -1.83
CA ASP A 260 9.58 -10.16 -3.02
C ASP A 260 8.71 -9.87 -4.22
N SER A 261 7.47 -9.44 -4.01
CA SER A 261 6.62 -9.12 -5.14
C SER A 261 6.96 -7.78 -5.80
N HIS A 262 7.78 -6.91 -5.20
CA HIS A 262 7.97 -5.52 -5.62
C HIS A 262 9.34 -5.31 -6.29
N HIS A 263 9.57 -5.89 -7.45
CA HIS A 263 10.77 -5.63 -8.22
C HIS A 263 10.70 -4.27 -8.96
N GLY A 264 11.87 -3.65 -9.16
CA GLY A 264 12.02 -2.42 -9.93
C GLY A 264 13.07 -1.44 -9.40
N PRO A 265 13.30 -0.34 -10.13
CA PRO A 265 14.43 0.54 -9.90
C PRO A 265 14.24 1.43 -8.68
N CYS A 266 15.35 1.81 -8.03
CA CYS A 266 15.34 2.80 -6.97
C CYS A 266 16.54 3.76 -7.07
N GLU A 267 16.35 4.96 -6.54
CA GLU A 267 17.37 5.99 -6.44
C GLU A 267 17.37 6.65 -5.05
N ILE A 268 18.56 7.00 -4.54
CA ILE A 268 18.73 7.93 -3.42
C ILE A 268 19.43 9.18 -3.94
N TRP A 269 18.93 10.33 -3.52
CA TRP A 269 19.48 11.63 -3.83
C TRP A 269 19.82 12.36 -2.54
N ILE A 270 20.98 13.01 -2.52
CA ILE A 270 21.35 14.02 -1.53
C ILE A 270 21.38 15.35 -2.28
N ASP A 271 20.46 16.24 -1.93
CA ASP A 271 20.13 17.45 -2.66
C ASP A 271 19.88 17.18 -4.15
N ASP A 272 20.82 17.56 -5.01
CA ASP A 272 20.75 17.37 -6.46
C ASP A 272 21.78 16.36 -6.97
N GLN A 273 22.45 15.64 -6.07
CA GLN A 273 23.41 14.59 -6.40
C GLN A 273 22.80 13.20 -6.20
N ARG A 274 22.87 12.35 -7.22
CA ARG A 274 22.40 10.97 -7.12
C ARG A 274 23.42 10.13 -6.36
N ALA A 275 23.07 9.78 -5.13
CA ALA A 275 23.89 8.97 -4.23
C ALA A 275 23.86 7.48 -4.56
N LEU A 276 22.71 6.99 -5.05
CA LEU A 276 22.50 5.59 -5.39
C LEU A 276 21.54 5.47 -6.57
N HIS A 277 21.80 4.49 -7.44
CA HIS A 277 20.89 4.00 -8.47
C HIS A 277 21.04 2.47 -8.55
N ASP A 278 19.92 1.76 -8.67
CA ASP A 278 19.91 0.38 -9.12
C ASP A 278 18.67 0.09 -9.95
N ASP A 279 18.81 -0.82 -10.92
CA ASP A 279 17.75 -1.19 -11.84
C ASP A 279 16.70 -2.13 -11.21
N ASP A 280 17.09 -2.88 -10.16
CA ASP A 280 16.19 -3.74 -9.39
C ASP A 280 16.65 -3.86 -7.93
N CYS A 281 16.20 -2.92 -7.11
CA CYS A 281 16.58 -2.84 -5.71
C CYS A 281 16.10 -4.04 -4.89
N ARG A 282 15.00 -4.69 -5.29
CA ARG A 282 14.60 -5.95 -4.66
C ARG A 282 15.65 -7.02 -4.94
N ALA A 283 16.08 -7.20 -6.19
CA ALA A 283 17.07 -8.22 -6.53
C ALA A 283 18.43 -7.98 -5.87
N ARG A 284 18.88 -6.71 -5.78
CA ARG A 284 20.20 -6.36 -5.22
C ARG A 284 20.26 -6.39 -3.70
N PHE A 285 19.27 -5.83 -3.00
CA PHE A 285 19.31 -5.63 -1.55
C PHE A 285 18.34 -6.58 -0.84
N THR A 286 18.82 -7.77 -0.50
CA THR A 286 17.96 -8.91 -0.08
C THR A 286 17.82 -9.08 1.43
N THR A 287 18.52 -8.29 2.23
CA THR A 287 18.56 -8.37 3.69
C THR A 287 17.38 -7.64 4.36
N TYR A 288 17.25 -7.81 5.68
CA TYR A 288 16.36 -7.02 6.54
C TYR A 288 17.16 -6.40 7.69
N PRO A 289 17.29 -5.06 7.75
CA PRO A 289 16.86 -4.08 6.72
C PRO A 289 17.64 -4.26 5.40
N ALA A 290 17.16 -3.66 4.31
CA ALA A 290 17.95 -3.48 3.10
C ALA A 290 18.98 -2.37 3.35
N HIS A 291 20.26 -2.70 3.21
CA HIS A 291 21.38 -1.77 3.38
C HIS A 291 21.71 -1.14 2.02
N LEU A 292 21.46 0.17 1.88
CA LEU A 292 21.66 0.93 0.65
C LEU A 292 22.90 1.82 0.81
N PRO A 293 24.01 1.55 0.11
CA PRO A 293 25.23 2.35 0.25
C PRO A 293 25.01 3.82 -0.10
N VAL A 294 25.44 4.74 0.77
CA VAL A 294 25.38 6.19 0.57
C VAL A 294 26.62 6.82 1.22
N ASP A 295 27.36 7.61 0.44
CA ASP A 295 28.52 8.36 0.93
C ASP A 295 28.07 9.74 1.43
N TYR A 296 27.55 9.81 2.66
CA TYR A 296 27.07 11.07 3.23
C TYR A 296 28.18 12.10 3.38
N ASP A 297 29.39 11.65 3.75
CA ASP A 297 30.55 12.51 3.96
C ASP A 297 30.94 13.25 2.67
N ALA A 298 30.89 12.58 1.52
CA ALA A 298 31.18 13.19 0.23
C ALA A 298 30.03 14.05 -0.33
N LEU A 299 28.78 13.74 0.05
CA LEU A 299 27.59 14.30 -0.58
C LEU A 299 26.90 15.40 0.23
N CYS A 300 27.18 15.50 1.54
CA CYS A 300 26.48 16.42 2.43
C CYS A 300 27.43 17.31 3.24
N SER A 301 27.34 18.63 3.05
CA SER A 301 28.03 19.62 3.89
C SER A 301 27.02 20.45 4.69
N GLY A 302 26.92 20.18 6.00
CA GLY A 302 26.00 20.90 6.87
C GLY A 302 24.58 20.35 6.84
N GLU A 303 23.62 21.13 6.35
CA GLU A 303 22.22 20.70 6.20
C GLU A 303 21.91 20.30 4.75
N CYS A 304 21.46 19.06 4.54
CA CYS A 304 21.18 18.52 3.21
C CYS A 304 19.82 17.83 3.18
N ARG A 305 19.25 17.64 2.00
CA ARG A 305 17.98 16.93 1.82
C ARG A 305 18.24 15.54 1.24
N LEU A 306 17.70 14.50 1.86
CA LEU A 306 17.65 13.18 1.24
C LEU A 306 16.30 12.97 0.58
N THR A 307 16.32 12.50 -0.66
CA THR A 307 15.12 12.01 -1.34
C THR A 307 15.34 10.59 -1.83
N TYR A 308 14.40 9.72 -1.51
CA TYR A 308 14.39 8.33 -1.94
C TYR A 308 13.25 8.11 -2.93
N TYR A 309 13.52 7.46 -4.05
CA TYR A 309 12.53 7.02 -5.03
C TYR A 309 12.64 5.51 -5.25
N TRP A 310 11.50 4.83 -5.33
CA TRP A 310 11.43 3.43 -5.76
C TRP A 310 10.16 3.20 -6.57
N LEU A 311 10.27 2.43 -7.64
CA LEU A 311 9.16 2.10 -8.53
C LEU A 311 8.94 0.60 -8.52
N ALA A 312 7.78 0.16 -8.02
CA ALA A 312 7.42 -1.25 -8.01
C ALA A 312 6.56 -1.63 -9.23
N LEU A 313 7.00 -2.64 -9.97
CA LEU A 313 6.50 -3.00 -11.30
C LEU A 313 5.70 -4.31 -11.31
N HIS A 314 5.02 -4.64 -10.21
CA HIS A 314 4.31 -5.91 -10.03
C HIS A 314 2.90 -5.96 -10.65
N GLU A 315 2.40 -4.81 -11.08
CA GLU A 315 1.13 -4.65 -11.80
C GLU A 315 1.26 -3.50 -12.83
N PRO A 316 0.41 -3.44 -13.88
CA PRO A 316 0.51 -2.42 -14.93
C PRO A 316 0.35 -0.97 -14.45
N ALA A 317 -0.28 -0.79 -13.28
CA ALA A 317 -0.26 0.48 -12.54
C ALA A 317 0.95 0.46 -11.59
N TRP A 318 2.05 1.05 -12.02
CA TRP A 318 3.30 1.04 -11.26
C TRP A 318 3.16 1.89 -10.01
N GLN A 319 3.58 1.33 -8.88
CA GLN A 319 3.46 2.00 -7.58
C GLN A 319 4.74 2.79 -7.30
N VAL A 320 4.58 4.09 -7.06
CA VAL A 320 5.66 5.04 -6.78
C VAL A 320 5.83 5.20 -5.27
N TYR A 321 7.01 4.89 -4.77
CA TYR A 321 7.44 5.23 -3.42
C TYR A 321 8.35 6.44 -3.50
N SER A 322 7.99 7.48 -2.77
CA SER A 322 8.86 8.66 -2.63
C SER A 322 8.86 9.12 -1.19
N GLN A 323 10.05 9.27 -0.63
CA GLN A 323 10.26 9.66 0.76
C GLN A 323 11.31 10.75 0.84
N TYR A 324 11.01 11.77 1.64
CA TYR A 324 11.83 12.97 1.75
C TYR A 324 12.24 13.16 3.21
N LEU A 325 13.53 13.41 3.41
CA LEU A 325 14.03 13.93 4.67
C LEU A 325 14.49 15.37 4.43
N PRO A 326 13.80 16.36 5.01
CA PRO A 326 14.05 17.78 4.75
C PRO A 326 15.42 18.25 5.21
N SER A 327 16.00 17.60 6.22
CA SER A 327 17.24 18.05 6.85
C SER A 327 18.01 16.85 7.42
N LEU A 328 19.06 16.44 6.74
CA LEU A 328 20.16 15.69 7.30
C LEU A 328 21.16 16.69 7.86
N ARG A 329 21.76 16.40 9.00
CA ARG A 329 22.90 17.18 9.52
C ARG A 329 24.15 16.33 9.44
N PHE A 330 25.19 16.89 8.82
CA PHE A 330 26.54 16.39 8.91
C PHE A 330 27.30 17.20 9.96
N LEU A 331 27.51 16.63 11.14
CA LEU A 331 28.34 17.23 12.18
C LEU A 331 29.75 16.64 12.11
N GLU A 332 30.64 17.35 11.42
CA GLU A 332 32.08 17.15 11.57
C GLU A 332 32.48 17.41 13.03
N TRP A 333 32.89 16.38 13.77
CA TRP A 333 33.62 16.58 15.03
C TRP A 333 35.03 17.08 14.72
N TRP A 334 35.16 18.33 14.30
CA TRP A 334 36.43 19.06 14.33
C TRP A 334 36.41 20.02 15.52
N CYS A 335 37.21 19.67 16.53
CA CYS A 335 37.71 20.48 17.65
C CYS A 335 36.75 21.49 18.28
N ALA A 336 36.53 21.32 19.59
CA ALA A 336 36.20 22.43 20.48
C ALA A 336 36.98 23.69 20.06
N PRO A 337 36.31 24.80 19.69
CA PRO A 337 37.01 26.06 19.61
C PRO A 337 37.47 26.33 21.04
N ARG A 338 38.80 26.35 21.23
CA ARG A 338 39.40 26.99 22.41
C ARG A 338 38.58 28.25 22.67
N CYS A 339 38.01 28.37 23.86
CA CYS A 339 37.53 29.63 24.37
C CYS A 339 38.64 30.67 24.16
N ARG A 340 38.50 31.53 23.16
CA ARG A 340 39.02 32.90 23.25
C ARG A 340 37.88 33.70 23.84
N LEU A 341 37.92 33.81 25.17
CA LEU A 341 37.34 34.96 25.83
C LEU A 341 38.00 36.20 25.22
N GLY A 342 37.18 37.10 24.70
CA GLY A 342 37.64 38.42 24.30
C GLY A 342 38.04 39.26 25.51
N GLY A 343 39.00 40.16 25.29
CA GLY A 343 38.98 41.51 25.84
C GLY A 343 39.43 41.74 27.29
N GLU A 344 40.59 42.42 27.39
CA GLU A 344 40.93 43.46 28.37
C GLU A 344 41.08 43.11 29.86
N ARG A 345 42.34 43.08 30.30
CA ARG A 345 42.87 44.15 31.16
C ARG A 345 44.33 44.43 30.86
#